data_AF-A0A2N2ZD04-F1
#
_entry.id   AF-A0A2N2ZD04-F1
#
_cell.length_a   1.000
_cell.length_b   1.000
_cell.length_c   1.000
_cell.angle_alpha   90.00
_cell.angle_beta   90.00
_cell.angle_gamma   90.00
#
_symmetry.space_group_name_H-M   'P 1'
#
loop_
_entity.id
_entity.type
_entity.pdbx_description
1 polymer ?
#
loop_
_entity_poly.entity_id
_entity_poly.type
_entity_poly.pdbx_seq_one_letter_code
_entity_poly.pdbx_strand_id
1 'polypeptide(L)' 'MDILSDILSKVKLTSVVYFKSDFSEPWGMEIPKGPFAQFHIVTKGQCVLKSIDKTIQLFAGDIVVFPFGASHWL' A
#
# COMPACT_ATOMS: atom_id res chain seq x y z
N MET A 1 -10.11 3.32 19.09
CA MET A 1 -9.45 2.01 18.90
C MET A 1 -9.19 1.89 17.41
N ASP A 2 -7.92 1.82 17.02
CA ASP A 2 -7.53 1.76 15.61
C ASP A 2 -7.62 0.31 15.13
N ILE A 3 -8.66 0.00 14.38
CA ILE A 3 -8.97 -1.35 13.86
C ILE A 3 -7.80 -1.86 13.00
N LEU A 4 -7.12 -0.98 12.29
CA LEU A 4 -5.98 -1.34 11.47
C LEU A 4 -4.82 -1.83 12.33
N SER A 5 -4.53 -1.14 13.43
CA SER A 5 -3.51 -1.54 14.40
C SER A 5 -3.80 -2.92 15.01
N ASP A 6 -5.07 -3.23 15.30
CA ASP A 6 -5.48 -4.53 15.87
C ASP A 6 -5.33 -5.67 14.85
N ILE A 7 -5.69 -5.43 13.58
CA ILE A 7 -5.48 -6.38 12.48
C ILE A 7 -3.98 -6.65 12.30
N LEU A 8 -3.15 -5.60 12.22
CA LEU A 8 -1.70 -5.72 12.01
C LEU A 8 -1.02 -6.52 13.14
N SER A 9 -1.47 -6.37 14.38
CA SER A 9 -0.95 -7.14 15.53
C SER A 9 -1.21 -8.64 15.41
N LYS A 10 -2.35 -9.04 14.84
CA LYS A 10 -2.75 -10.45 14.67
C LYS A 10 -1.97 -11.16 13.56
N VAL A 11 -1.54 -10.43 12.53
CA VAL A 11 -0.77 -11.00 11.40
C VAL A 11 0.73 -11.17 11.69
N LYS A 12 1.24 -10.80 12.88
CA LYS A 12 2.67 -10.88 13.26
C LYS A 12 3.61 -10.23 12.24
N LEU A 13 3.23 -9.07 11.70
CA LEU A 13 4.04 -8.32 10.74
C LEU A 13 5.18 -7.60 11.51
N THR A 14 6.38 -8.18 11.51
CA THR A 14 7.53 -7.70 12.31
C THR A 14 8.26 -6.49 11.71
N SER A 15 7.91 -6.08 10.48
CA SER A 15 8.49 -4.91 9.82
C SER A 15 7.37 -3.96 9.44
N VAL A 16 7.36 -2.77 10.04
CA VAL A 16 6.43 -1.70 9.69
C VAL A 16 7.26 -0.46 9.37
N VAL A 17 7.63 -0.30 8.10
CA VAL A 17 7.92 1.04 7.58
C VAL A 17 6.56 1.71 7.37
N TYR A 18 6.12 2.50 8.35
CA TYR A 18 4.86 3.23 8.29
C TYR A 18 5.06 4.52 7.51
N PHE A 19 4.59 4.56 6.28
CA PHE A 19 4.47 5.78 5.51
C PHE A 19 2.99 6.14 5.38
N LYS A 20 2.56 7.16 6.12
CA LYS A 20 1.26 7.81 5.94
C LYS A 20 1.51 9.15 5.29
N SER A 21 0.92 9.38 4.12
CA SER A 21 1.00 10.66 3.42
C SER A 21 -0.31 11.00 2.77
N ASP A 22 -0.64 12.28 2.84
CA ASP A 22 -1.77 12.87 2.14
C ASP A 22 -1.23 13.51 0.86
N PHE A 23 -1.69 13.03 -0.29
CA PHE A 23 -1.30 13.55 -1.60
C PHE A 23 -2.45 14.32 -2.25
N SER A 24 -2.12 15.36 -3.00
CA SER A 24 -3.05 16.06 -3.90
C SER A 24 -2.57 15.90 -5.33
N GLU A 25 -3.49 15.84 -6.28
CA GLU A 25 -3.13 15.74 -7.70
C GLU A 25 -2.28 16.92 -8.20
N PRO A 26 -1.35 16.69 -9.16
CA PRO A 26 -0.88 15.39 -9.65
C PRO A 26 0.24 14.82 -8.76
N TRP A 27 0.21 13.52 -8.50
CA TRP A 27 1.27 12.82 -7.79
C TRP A 27 1.49 11.43 -8.38
N GLY A 28 2.65 10.86 -8.08
CA GLY A 28 2.98 9.48 -8.39
C GLY A 28 4.18 9.04 -7.58
N MET A 29 4.19 7.79 -7.15
CA MET A 29 5.30 7.19 -6.41
C MET A 29 5.75 5.93 -7.13
N GLU A 30 7.05 5.82 -7.40
CA GLU A 30 7.65 4.55 -7.80
C GLU A 30 8.14 3.81 -6.56
N ILE A 31 7.73 2.55 -6.45
CA ILE A 31 8.16 1.66 -5.40
C ILE A 31 9.02 0.57 -6.06
N PRO A 32 10.34 0.59 -5.87
CA PRO A 32 11.22 -0.42 -6.45
C PRO A 32 11.02 -1.78 -5.77
N LYS A 33 11.49 -2.83 -6.43
CA LYS A 33 11.45 -4.19 -5.86
C LYS A 33 12.21 -4.23 -4.54
N GLY A 34 11.54 -4.65 -3.48
CA GLY A 34 12.11 -4.76 -2.13
C GLY A 34 12.34 -6.21 -1.69
N PRO A 35 13.16 -6.44 -0.65
CA PRO A 35 13.43 -7.78 -0.11
C PRO A 35 12.33 -8.29 0.83
N PHE A 36 11.30 -7.48 1.13
CA PHE A 36 10.24 -7.79 2.09
C PHE A 36 8.85 -7.65 1.47
N ALA A 37 7.86 -8.27 2.13
CA ALA A 37 6.46 -8.06 1.82
C ALA A 37 6.08 -6.58 2.05
N GLN A 38 5.28 -6.04 1.15
CA GLN A 38 4.79 -4.66 1.21
C GLN A 38 3.27 -4.66 1.09
N PHE A 39 2.61 -3.69 1.69
CA PHE A 39 1.17 -3.51 1.53
C PHE A 39 0.84 -2.02 1.53
N HIS A 40 -0.27 -1.68 0.87
CA HIS A 40 -0.81 -0.33 0.83
C HIS A 40 -2.28 -0.34 1.17
N ILE A 41 -2.72 0.69 1.88
CA ILE A 41 -4.11 0.89 2.27
C ILE A 41 -4.50 2.29 1.87
N VAL A 42 -5.56 2.42 1.08
CA VAL A 42 -6.13 3.72 0.77
C VAL A 42 -6.99 4.14 1.96
N THR A 43 -6.49 5.06 2.77
CA THR A 43 -7.22 5.51 3.96
C THR A 43 -8.31 6.55 3.65
N LYS A 44 -8.16 7.29 2.56
CA LYS A 44 -9.13 8.28 2.05
C LYS A 44 -8.89 8.54 0.56
N GLY A 45 -9.95 8.90 -0.16
CA GLY A 45 -9.85 9.25 -1.58
C GLY A 45 -9.68 8.02 -2.47
N GLN A 46 -8.91 8.17 -3.53
CA GLN A 46 -8.67 7.15 -4.54
C GLN A 46 -7.30 7.35 -5.18
N CYS A 47 -6.68 6.27 -5.69
CA CYS A 47 -5.43 6.31 -6.43
C CYS A 47 -5.39 5.20 -7.49
N VAL A 48 -4.37 5.24 -8.36
CA VAL A 48 -4.18 4.21 -9.38
C VAL A 48 -2.96 3.40 -9.00
N LEU A 49 -3.15 2.12 -8.70
CA LEU A 49 -2.05 1.17 -8.61
C LEU A 49 -1.68 0.71 -10.02
N LYS A 50 -0.40 0.84 -10.38
CA LYS A 50 0.16 0.22 -11.57
C LYS A 50 1.23 -0.79 -11.20
N SER A 51 1.20 -1.94 -11.83
CA SER A 51 2.23 -2.98 -11.78
C SER A 51 2.62 -3.36 -13.21
N ILE A 52 3.57 -4.28 -13.38
CA ILE A 52 3.98 -4.76 -14.70
C ILE A 52 2.78 -5.32 -15.48
N ASP A 53 1.90 -6.06 -14.80
CA ASP A 53 0.84 -6.82 -15.48
C ASP A 53 -0.54 -6.16 -15.43
N LYS A 54 -0.74 -5.21 -14.50
CA LYS A 54 -2.07 -4.67 -14.19
C LYS A 54 -2.05 -3.21 -13.76
N THR A 55 -3.08 -2.50 -14.16
CA THR A 55 -3.46 -1.18 -13.63
C THR A 55 -4.83 -1.31 -12.96
N ILE A 56 -4.95 -0.82 -11.73
CA ILE A 56 -6.14 -0.99 -10.90
C ILE A 56 -6.46 0.34 -10.22
N GLN A 57 -7.71 0.79 -10.32
CA GLN A 57 -8.21 1.90 -9.52
C GLN A 57 -8.49 1.39 -8.09
N LEU A 58 -7.93 2.06 -7.10
CA LEU A 58 -8.15 1.77 -5.69
C LEU A 58 -8.97 2.90 -5.06
N PHE A 59 -9.85 2.54 -4.12
CA PHE A 59 -10.70 3.44 -3.36
C PHE A 59 -10.44 3.28 -1.86
N ALA A 60 -10.90 4.26 -1.07
CA ALA A 60 -10.80 4.21 0.38
C ALA A 60 -11.32 2.88 0.95
N GLY A 61 -10.50 2.23 1.78
CA GLY A 61 -10.76 0.91 2.34
C GLY A 61 -10.08 -0.25 1.61
N ASP A 62 -9.65 -0.06 0.36
CA ASP A 62 -8.92 -1.09 -0.39
C ASP A 62 -7.54 -1.34 0.19
N ILE A 63 -7.15 -2.62 0.18
CA ILE A 63 -5.85 -3.10 0.62
C ILE A 63 -5.22 -3.89 -0.52
N VAL A 64 -3.98 -3.55 -0.87
CA VAL A 64 -3.17 -4.32 -1.82
C VAL A 64 -1.92 -4.82 -1.13
N VAL A 65 -1.55 -6.06 -1.44
CA VAL A 65 -0.40 -6.74 -0.83
C VAL A 65 0.52 -7.23 -1.94
N PHE A 66 1.82 -6.98 -1.76
CA PHE A 66 2.91 -7.49 -2.56
C PHE A 66 3.74 -8.45 -1.68
N PRO A 67 3.40 -9.75 -1.63
CA PRO A 67 4.02 -10.69 -0.70
C PRO A 67 5.54 -10.83 -0.86
N PHE A 68 6.04 -10.58 -2.07
CA PHE A 68 7.46 -10.65 -2.43
C PHE A 68 8.03 -9.29 -2.83
N GLY A 69 7.37 -8.19 -2.44
CA GLY A 69 7.86 -6.84 -2.65
C GLY A 69 8.07 -6.46 -4.12
N ALA A 70 7.21 -6.95 -5.03
CA ALA A 70 7.33 -6.64 -6.46
C ALA A 70 7.24 -5.13 -6.71
N SER A 71 7.96 -4.63 -7.71
CA SER A 71 7.94 -3.22 -8.10
C SER A 71 6.57 -2.79 -8.60
N HIS A 72 6.14 -1.59 -8.22
CA HIS A 72 4.84 -1.02 -8.60
C HIS A 72 4.86 0.50 -8.46
N TRP A 73 3.79 1.14 -8.92
CA TRP A 73 3.55 2.58 -8.83
C TRP A 73 2.20 2.85 -8.20
N LEU A 74 2.12 3.93 -7.43
CA LEU A 74 0.89 4.50 -6.87
C LEU A 74 0.68 5.91 -7.41
#